data_AF-H3NDR4-F1
#
_entry.id   AF-H3NDR4-F1
#
_cell.length_a   1.000
_cell.length_b   1.000
_cell.length_c   1.000
_cell.angle_alpha   90.00
_cell.angle_beta   90.00
_cell.angle_gamma   90.00
#
_symmetry.space_group_name_H-M   'P 1'
#
loop_
_entity.id
_entity.type
_entity.pdbx_description
1 polymer ?
#
loop_
_entity_poly.entity_id
_entity_poly.type
_entity_poly.pdbx_seq_one_letter_code
_entity_poly.pdbx_strand_id
1 'polypeptide(L)'
;MLVTGALDVLISKLVEKISNTFQLVASTILIYLVTTDVTSNGQVSILMPGEVLKNVYKKKGLHPKVLSRTLEDSVSCVECLIPWTAAGAYMAATLGVLTLTYLPFAILNYSGIFLSLIWAATGIGITTLNKSTNQ
;
A
#
# COMPACT_ATOMS: atom_id res chain seq x y z
N MET A 1 -0.12 10.42 -17.65
CA MET A 1 -1.13 10.88 -16.66
C MET A 1 -0.58 11.84 -15.59
N LEU A 2 0.74 11.90 -15.34
CA LEU A 2 1.36 12.90 -14.45
C LEU A 2 1.23 14.38 -14.91
N VAL A 3 0.90 14.62 -16.18
CA VAL A 3 0.94 15.95 -16.82
C VAL A 3 -0.35 16.77 -16.62
N THR A 4 -1.48 16.14 -16.28
CA THR A 4 -2.77 16.85 -16.27
C THR A 4 -3.11 17.55 -14.96
N GLY A 5 -2.31 17.40 -13.89
CA GLY A 5 -2.56 18.01 -12.57
C GLY A 5 -3.84 17.52 -11.85
N ALA A 6 -4.76 16.85 -12.56
CA ALA A 6 -6.00 16.31 -12.00
C ALA A 6 -5.75 15.30 -10.88
N LEU A 7 -4.69 14.49 -11.01
CA LEU A 7 -4.27 13.56 -9.98
C LEU A 7 -3.79 14.32 -8.73
N ASP A 8 -3.00 15.38 -8.89
CA ASP A 8 -2.54 16.23 -7.78
C ASP A 8 -3.72 16.89 -7.04
N VAL A 9 -4.77 17.31 -7.76
CA VAL A 9 -5.99 17.88 -7.15
C VAL A 9 -6.77 16.82 -6.36
N LEU A 10 -6.95 15.63 -6.95
CA LEU A 10 -7.66 14.52 -6.30
C LEU A 10 -6.93 14.07 -5.03
N ILE A 11 -5.60 13.97 -5.13
CA ILE A 11 -4.70 13.70 -4.03
C ILE A 11 -4.80 14.80 -2.98
N SER A 12 -4.74 16.08 -3.35
CA SER A 12 -4.78 17.20 -2.40
C SER A 12 -6.06 17.17 -1.56
N LYS A 13 -7.21 16.85 -2.17
CA LYS A 13 -8.47 16.62 -1.45
C LYS A 13 -8.43 15.40 -0.51
N LEU A 14 -7.78 14.32 -0.94
CA LEU A 14 -7.60 13.14 -0.08
C LEU A 14 -6.73 13.47 1.13
N VAL A 15 -5.68 14.28 0.91
CA VAL A 15 -4.69 14.72 1.90
C VAL A 15 -5.26 15.71 2.91
N GLU A 16 -6.20 16.57 2.51
CA GLU A 16 -6.96 17.44 3.43
C GLU A 16 -7.77 16.63 4.44
N LYS A 17 -8.34 15.49 4.01
CA LYS A 17 -9.16 14.64 4.88
C LYS A 17 -8.33 13.79 5.85
N ILE A 18 -7.06 13.55 5.53
CA ILE A 18 -6.16 12.70 6.33
C ILE A 18 -5.47 13.57 7.38
N SER A 19 -5.99 13.58 8.60
CA SER A 19 -5.44 14.37 9.73
C SER A 19 -4.39 13.61 10.53
N ASN A 20 -4.39 12.27 10.47
CA ASN A 20 -3.55 11.40 11.28
C ASN A 20 -2.68 10.47 10.43
N THR A 21 -1.45 10.17 10.86
CA THR A 21 -0.54 9.28 10.13
C THR A 21 -1.10 7.87 9.98
N PHE A 22 -1.86 7.39 10.96
CA PHE A 22 -2.60 6.13 10.85
C PHE A 22 -3.58 6.13 9.66
N GLN A 23 -4.35 7.20 9.49
CA GLN A 23 -5.29 7.34 8.37
C GLN A 23 -4.56 7.38 7.03
N LEU A 24 -3.36 7.95 6.98
CA LEU A 24 -2.55 7.97 5.77
C LEU A 24 -2.13 6.56 5.36
N VAL A 25 -1.56 5.81 6.30
CA VAL A 25 -1.11 4.43 6.07
C VAL A 25 -2.29 3.53 5.69
N ALA A 26 -3.41 3.62 6.43
CA ALA A 26 -4.61 2.86 6.11
C ALA A 26 -5.18 3.19 4.72
N SER A 27 -5.20 4.47 4.34
CA SER A 27 -5.63 4.90 3.00
C SER A 27 -4.68 4.38 1.92
N THR A 28 -3.37 4.36 2.19
CA THR A 28 -2.36 3.80 1.30
C THR A 28 -2.57 2.30 1.07
N ILE A 29 -2.77 1.51 2.13
CA ILE A 29 -3.09 0.09 2.02
C ILE A 29 -4.34 -0.13 1.16
N LEU A 30 -5.40 0.67 1.39
CA LEU A 30 -6.65 0.58 0.64
C LEU A 30 -6.47 0.93 -0.85
N ILE A 31 -5.71 1.99 -1.15
CA ILE A 31 -5.41 2.37 -2.54
C ILE A 31 -4.62 1.26 -3.23
N TYR A 32 -3.65 0.65 -2.54
CA TYR A 32 -2.89 -0.48 -3.08
C TYR A 32 -3.79 -1.70 -3.33
N LEU A 33 -4.66 -2.04 -2.38
CA LEU A 33 -5.67 -3.10 -2.54
C LEU A 33 -6.50 -2.90 -3.81
N VAL A 34 -7.15 -1.73 -3.93
CA VAL A 34 -8.00 -1.42 -5.07
C VAL A 34 -7.21 -1.40 -6.38
N THR A 35 -6.01 -0.84 -6.38
CA THR A 35 -5.17 -0.80 -7.58
C THR A 35 -4.75 -2.21 -8.01
N THR A 36 -4.42 -3.07 -7.05
CA THR A 36 -4.02 -4.47 -7.30
C THR A 36 -5.20 -5.30 -7.79
N ASP A 37 -6.38 -5.12 -7.19
CA ASP A 37 -7.62 -5.74 -7.65
C ASP A 37 -7.96 -5.37 -9.10
N VAL A 38 -7.80 -4.10 -9.46
CA VAL A 38 -8.13 -3.59 -10.81
C VAL A 38 -7.07 -3.95 -11.85
N THR A 39 -5.79 -3.91 -11.48
CA THR A 39 -4.68 -4.05 -12.42
C THR A 39 -4.22 -5.50 -12.57
N SER A 40 -4.54 -6.36 -11.61
CA SER A 40 -4.18 -7.79 -11.60
C SER A 40 -2.66 -8.06 -11.69
N ASN A 41 -1.83 -7.05 -11.42
CA ASN A 41 -0.38 -7.09 -11.58
C ASN A 41 0.29 -6.32 -10.42
N GLY A 42 1.10 -7.02 -9.61
CA GLY A 42 1.81 -6.42 -8.48
C GLY A 42 2.79 -5.33 -8.87
N GLN A 43 3.48 -5.43 -10.02
CA GLN A 43 4.48 -4.45 -10.46
C GLN A 43 3.87 -3.11 -10.89
N VAL A 44 2.69 -3.13 -11.50
CA VAL A 44 2.01 -1.87 -11.86
C VAL A 44 1.36 -1.26 -10.63
N SER A 45 0.83 -2.14 -9.77
CA SER A 45 0.16 -1.75 -8.53
C SER A 45 1.11 -1.21 -7.49
N ILE A 46 2.41 -1.55 -7.52
CA ILE A 46 3.43 -1.00 -6.63
C ILE A 46 3.92 0.39 -7.12
N LEU A 47 4.19 0.50 -8.42
CA LEU A 47 4.80 1.68 -9.05
C LEU A 47 3.86 2.87 -9.14
N MET A 48 2.63 2.65 -9.61
CA MET A 48 1.69 3.74 -9.89
C MET A 48 1.26 4.46 -8.59
N PRO A 49 0.72 3.80 -7.56
CA PRO A 49 0.38 4.46 -6.32
C PRO A 49 1.62 4.93 -5.55
N GLY A 50 2.77 4.27 -5.72
CA GLY A 50 4.01 4.65 -5.05
C GLY A 50 4.49 6.04 -5.44
N GLU A 51 4.54 6.34 -6.74
CA GLU A 51 4.94 7.66 -7.23
C GLU A 51 3.94 8.75 -6.86
N VAL A 52 2.66 8.39 -6.78
CA VAL A 52 1.54 9.28 -6.43
C VAL A 52 1.57 9.62 -4.93
N LEU A 53 1.70 8.62 -4.08
CA LEU A 53 1.72 8.76 -2.62
C LEU A 53 3.04 9.33 -2.10
N LYS A 54 4.14 9.21 -2.84
CA LYS A 54 5.42 9.83 -2.49
C LYS A 54 5.31 11.35 -2.34
N ASN A 55 4.55 12.01 -3.21
CA ASN A 55 4.29 13.44 -3.12
C ASN A 55 3.41 13.78 -1.90
N VAL A 56 2.47 12.90 -1.54
CA VAL A 56 1.62 13.02 -0.35
C VAL A 56 2.42 12.94 0.93
N TYR A 57 3.25 11.91 1.06
CA TYR A 57 4.07 11.67 2.25
C TYR A 57 5.04 12.83 2.46
N LYS A 58 5.63 13.37 1.38
CA LYS A 58 6.46 14.60 1.43
C LYS A 58 5.66 15.82 1.88
N LYS A 59 4.47 16.08 1.33
CA LYS A 59 3.60 17.21 1.74
C LYS A 59 3.18 17.11 3.22
N LYS A 60 3.06 15.90 3.77
CA LYS A 60 2.77 15.64 5.20
C LYS A 60 4.01 15.61 6.10
N GLY A 61 5.21 15.87 5.58
CA GLY A 61 6.44 15.88 6.38
C GLY A 61 6.91 14.49 6.83
N LEU A 62 6.52 13.43 6.12
CA LEU A 62 6.89 12.03 6.42
C LEU A 62 8.02 11.56 5.51
N HIS A 63 8.95 10.78 6.06
CA HIS A 63 10.04 10.20 5.29
C HIS A 63 9.50 9.11 4.34
N PRO A 64 9.96 9.05 3.07
CA PRO A 64 9.53 8.02 2.11
C PRO A 64 9.83 6.57 2.53
N LYS A 65 10.61 6.38 3.59
CA LYS A 65 10.85 5.06 4.23
C LYS A 65 9.56 4.46 4.79
N VAL A 66 8.68 5.29 5.36
CA VAL A 66 7.39 4.84 5.89
C VAL A 66 6.49 4.37 4.75
N LEU A 67 6.50 5.10 3.62
CA LEU A 67 5.80 4.70 2.40
C LEU A 67 6.33 3.37 1.86
N SER A 68 7.64 3.23 1.68
CA SER A 68 8.26 2.01 1.16
C SER A 68 7.97 0.78 2.04
N ARG A 69 8.01 0.92 3.36
CA ARG A 69 7.65 -0.19 4.28
C ARG A 69 6.19 -0.59 4.14
N THR A 70 5.28 0.39 4.16
CA THR A 70 3.84 0.15 4.00
C THR A 70 3.53 -0.51 2.65
N LEU A 71 4.25 -0.07 1.61
CA LEU A 71 4.10 -0.52 0.24
C LEU A 71 4.50 -1.99 0.10
N GLU A 72 5.64 -2.40 0.66
CA GLU A 72 6.05 -3.82 0.69
C GLU A 72 5.04 -4.68 1.45
N ASP A 73 4.64 -4.26 2.66
CA ASP A 73 3.67 -4.99 3.47
C ASP A 73 2.32 -5.17 2.74
N SER A 74 1.88 -4.15 1.98
CA SER A 74 0.58 -4.17 1.30
C SER A 74 0.58 -5.06 0.07
N VAL A 75 1.57 -4.93 -0.81
CA VAL A 75 1.57 -5.64 -2.10
C VAL A 75 1.85 -7.12 -1.91
N SER A 76 2.85 -7.46 -1.09
CA SER A 76 3.23 -8.87 -0.87
C SER A 76 2.09 -9.69 -0.25
N CYS A 77 1.27 -9.07 0.61
CA CYS A 77 0.16 -9.76 1.26
C CYS A 77 -1.07 -9.89 0.35
N VAL A 78 -1.34 -8.87 -0.48
CA VAL A 78 -2.58 -8.76 -1.24
C VAL A 78 -2.53 -9.51 -2.56
N GLU A 79 -1.39 -9.50 -3.25
CA GLU A 79 -1.28 -10.11 -4.59
C GLU A 79 -1.64 -11.60 -4.56
N CYS A 80 -1.31 -12.27 -3.46
CA CYS A 80 -1.59 -13.67 -3.19
C CYS A 80 -3.08 -13.99 -2.92
N LEU A 81 -3.86 -13.02 -2.45
CA LEU A 81 -5.25 -13.22 -2.03
C LEU A 81 -6.25 -13.07 -3.19
N ILE A 82 -5.84 -12.41 -4.27
CA ILE A 82 -6.73 -12.06 -5.38
C ILE A 82 -6.72 -13.19 -6.41
N PRO A 83 -7.87 -13.80 -6.77
CA PRO A 83 -7.90 -15.00 -7.63
C PRO A 83 -7.35 -14.77 -9.04
N TRP A 84 -7.48 -13.54 -9.55
CA TRP A 84 -7.15 -13.18 -10.92
C TRP A 84 -5.78 -12.51 -11.07
N THR A 85 -4.97 -12.45 -10.02
CA THR A 85 -3.55 -12.06 -10.13
C THR A 85 -2.69 -13.26 -10.53
N ALA A 86 -1.50 -12.97 -11.07
CA ALA A 86 -0.54 -14.01 -11.42
C ALA A 86 -0.13 -14.87 -10.21
N ALA A 87 0.09 -14.24 -9.04
CA ALA A 87 0.46 -14.95 -7.81
C ALA A 87 -0.69 -15.82 -7.27
N GLY A 88 -1.93 -15.31 -7.30
CA GLY A 88 -3.11 -16.06 -6.86
C GLY A 88 -3.40 -17.27 -7.74
N ALA A 89 -3.24 -17.12 -9.06
CA ALA A 89 -3.35 -18.22 -10.02
C ALA A 89 -2.23 -19.26 -9.84
N TYR A 90 -1.00 -18.82 -9.58
CA TYR A 90 0.13 -19.72 -9.29
C TYR A 90 -0.10 -20.56 -8.04
N MET A 91 -0.58 -19.95 -6.96
CA MET A 91 -0.92 -20.70 -5.74
C MET A 91 -2.10 -21.65 -5.95
N ALA A 92 -3.15 -21.23 -6.65
CA ALA A 92 -4.29 -22.11 -6.95
C ALA A 92 -3.86 -23.33 -7.77
N ALA A 93 -2.98 -23.13 -8.77
CA ALA A 93 -2.44 -24.21 -9.58
C ALA A 93 -1.52 -25.15 -8.78
N THR A 94 -0.71 -24.60 -7.87
CA THR A 94 0.23 -25.39 -7.05
C THR A 94 -0.49 -26.23 -6.00
N LEU A 95 -1.48 -25.65 -5.31
CA LEU A 95 -2.24 -26.35 -4.27
C LEU A 95 -3.39 -27.20 -4.84
N GLY A 96 -3.75 -27.02 -6.12
CA GLY A 96 -4.88 -27.72 -6.76
C GLY A 96 -6.25 -27.31 -6.21
N VAL A 97 -6.34 -26.18 -5.51
CA VAL A 97 -7.58 -25.66 -4.92
C VAL A 97 -7.87 -24.24 -5.39
N LEU A 98 -9.15 -23.89 -5.47
CA LEU A 98 -9.60 -22.53 -5.79
C LEU A 98 -9.11 -21.51 -4.76
N THR A 99 -8.79 -20.30 -5.20
CA THR A 99 -8.28 -19.19 -4.37
C THR A 99 -9.13 -18.90 -3.15
N LEU A 100 -10.45 -18.91 -3.31
CA LEU A 100 -11.41 -18.72 -2.22
C LEU A 100 -11.31 -19.77 -1.11
N THR A 101 -10.81 -20.97 -1.42
CA THR A 101 -10.68 -22.09 -0.48
C THR A 101 -9.42 -21.99 0.37
N TYR A 102 -8.31 -21.51 -0.21
CA TYR A 102 -7.07 -21.28 0.55
C TYR A 102 -6.99 -19.90 1.19
N LEU A 103 -7.84 -18.95 0.75
CA LEU A 103 -7.95 -17.60 1.31
C LEU A 103 -7.95 -17.57 2.85
N PRO A 104 -8.79 -18.34 3.58
CA PRO A 104 -8.80 -18.31 5.05
C PRO A 104 -7.53 -18.89 5.69
N PHE A 105 -6.76 -19.70 4.96
CA PHE A 105 -5.51 -20.29 5.44
C PHE A 105 -4.30 -19.38 5.19
N ALA A 106 -4.47 -18.25 4.48
CA ALA A 106 -3.45 -17.26 4.19
C ALA A 106 -3.10 -16.38 5.42
N ILE A 107 -2.96 -16.99 6.60
CA ILE A 107 -2.75 -16.34 7.91
C ILE A 107 -1.53 -15.41 7.88
N LEU A 108 -0.46 -15.80 7.18
CA LEU A 108 0.75 -14.98 7.04
C LEU A 108 0.48 -13.66 6.30
N ASN A 109 -0.30 -13.70 5.22
CA ASN A 109 -0.67 -12.51 4.44
C ASN A 109 -1.53 -11.56 5.29
N TYR A 110 -2.47 -12.10 6.06
CA TYR A 110 -3.25 -11.28 6.99
C TYR A 110 -2.37 -10.68 8.10
N SER A 111 -1.41 -11.45 8.63
CA SER A 111 -0.53 -10.98 9.69
C SER A 111 0.31 -9.77 9.26
N GLY A 112 0.75 -9.69 8.00
CA GLY A 112 1.46 -8.54 7.47
C GLY A 112 0.60 -7.27 7.47
N ILE A 113 -0.65 -7.37 7.01
CA ILE A 113 -1.61 -6.25 7.03
C ILE A 113 -1.91 -5.81 8.47
N PHE A 114 -2.16 -6.76 9.37
CA PHE A 114 -2.43 -6.46 10.78
C PHE A 114 -1.23 -5.82 11.48
N LEU A 115 -0.01 -6.30 11.25
CA LEU A 115 1.22 -5.71 11.80
C LEU A 115 1.46 -4.30 11.25
N SER A 116 1.24 -4.08 9.95
CA SER A 116 1.38 -2.75 9.35
C SER A 116 0.37 -1.76 9.93
N LEU A 117 -0.89 -2.18 10.14
CA LEU A 117 -1.91 -1.39 10.84
C LEU A 117 -1.54 -1.11 12.31
N ILE A 118 -1.03 -2.11 13.04
CA ILE A 118 -0.60 -1.95 14.43
C ILE A 118 0.58 -0.98 14.51
N TRP A 119 1.58 -1.09 13.65
CA TRP A 119 2.70 -0.13 13.61
C TRP A 119 2.26 1.28 13.25
N ALA A 120 1.30 1.41 12.33
CA ALA A 120 0.69 2.70 12.01
C ALA A 120 -0.07 3.29 13.21
N ALA A 121 -0.77 2.47 13.99
CA ALA A 121 -1.55 2.90 15.16
C ALA A 121 -0.65 3.23 16.37
N THR A 122 0.43 2.47 16.56
CA THR A 122 1.36 2.65 17.69
C THR A 122 2.37 3.77 17.44
N GLY A 123 2.50 4.24 16.20
CA GLY A 123 3.46 5.28 15.80
C GLY A 123 4.92 4.84 15.81
N ILE A 124 5.19 3.56 16.09
CA ILE A 124 6.53 2.99 16.14
C ILE A 124 7.06 2.82 14.71
N GLY A 125 8.07 3.61 14.34
CA GLY A 125 8.68 3.58 13.00
C GLY A 125 8.21 4.66 12.03
N ILE A 126 7.41 5.63 12.49
CA ILE A 126 7.10 6.84 11.72
C ILE A 126 8.32 7.77 11.80
N THR A 127 9.22 7.66 10.81
CA THR A 127 10.28 8.66 10.63
C THR A 127 9.66 9.88 9.95
N THR A 128 9.53 10.97 10.70
CA THR A 128 9.25 12.30 10.13
C THR A 128 10.49 12.79 9.38
N LEU A 129 10.30 13.61 8.35
CA LEU A 129 11.39 14.32 7.70
C LEU A 129 12.08 15.22 8.75
N ASN A 130 13.17 14.75 9.32
CA ASN A 130 14.05 15.60 10.09
C ASN A 130 14.66 16.62 9.13
N LYS A 131 14.49 17.90 9.44
CA LYS A 131 15.11 19.04 8.75
C LYS A 131 16.61 19.08 9.09
N SER A 132 17.35 18.03 8.69
CA SER A 132 18.81 17.94 8.77
C SER A 132 19.36 17.30 7.50
N THR A 133 19.14 17.96 6.37
CA THR A 133 20.08 17.92 5.23
C THR A 133 20.01 19.27 4.52
N ASN A 134 20.39 20.32 5.25
CA ASN A 134 21.20 21.39 4.64
C ASN A 134 22.65 20.93 4.80
N GLN A 135 23.13 20.21 3.80
CA GLN A 135 24.51 20.24 3.30
C GLN A 135 24.55 19.49 1.98
#